data_AF-A0A965GUL1-F1
#
_entry.id   AF-A0A965GUL1-F1
#
_cell.length_a   1.000
_cell.length_b   1.000
_cell.length_c   1.000
_cell.angle_alpha   90.00
_cell.angle_beta   90.00
_cell.angle_gamma   90.00
#
_symmetry.space_group_name_H-M   'P 1'
#
loop_
_entity.id
_entity.type
_entity.pdbx_description
1 polymer ?
#
loop_
_entity_poly.entity_id
_entity_poly.type
_entity_poly.pdbx_seq_one_letter_code
_entity_poly.pdbx_strand_id
1 'polypeptide(L)'
;MPNAAGNTNVLMDFTDLEHLKFDVTCDYRDCEGKATHRLICPCGQFEFMCDQHTLDARSAPRGSWIVFDKSCTHRVDMFDCGKEPL
;
A
#
# COMPACT_ATOMS: atom_id res chain seq x y z
N MET A 1 -12.70 34.69 42.19
CA MET A 1 -12.75 33.83 40.99
C MET A 1 -11.46 33.02 40.93
N PRO A 2 -11.45 31.73 41.25
CA PRO A 2 -10.28 30.87 41.07
C PRO A 2 -10.47 29.85 39.94
N ASN A 3 -9.39 29.66 39.20
CA ASN A 3 -9.15 28.67 38.16
C ASN A 3 -9.37 27.24 38.65
N ALA A 4 -10.12 26.45 37.88
CA ALA A 4 -10.07 24.99 37.94
C ALA A 4 -9.22 24.50 36.76
N ALA A 5 -7.96 24.16 37.05
CA ALA A 5 -7.09 23.46 36.12
C ALA A 5 -7.64 22.05 35.89
N GLY A 6 -8.23 21.82 34.72
CA GLY A 6 -8.62 20.50 34.26
C GLY A 6 -7.38 19.70 33.91
N ASN A 7 -7.02 18.76 34.77
CA ASN A 7 -5.95 17.80 34.54
C ASN A 7 -6.50 16.72 33.57
N THR A 8 -6.42 16.97 32.27
CA THR A 8 -6.81 15.97 31.27
C THR A 8 -5.68 14.95 31.15
N ASN A 9 -5.77 13.88 31.94
CA ASN A 9 -5.02 12.65 31.70
C ASN A 9 -5.47 12.11 30.34
N VAL A 10 -4.75 12.46 29.28
CA VAL A 10 -4.85 11.80 27.98
C VAL A 10 -4.18 10.44 28.17
N LEU A 11 -4.96 9.47 28.68
CA LEU A 11 -4.69 8.06 28.45
C LEU A 11 -4.73 7.87 26.95
N MET A 12 -3.56 7.94 26.31
CA MET A 12 -3.37 7.50 24.93
C MET A 12 -3.63 5.99 24.94
N ASP A 13 -4.85 5.62 24.60
CA ASP A 13 -5.27 4.25 24.36
C ASP A 13 -4.60 3.80 23.05
N PHE A 14 -3.38 3.27 23.16
CA PHE A 14 -2.60 2.74 22.03
C PHE A 14 -3.16 1.40 21.49
N THR A 15 -4.33 0.99 21.95
CA THR A 15 -4.95 -0.31 21.61
C THR A 15 -5.70 -0.30 20.28
N ASP A 16 -5.91 0.87 19.66
CA ASP A 16 -6.59 0.99 18.36
C ASP A 16 -5.67 0.86 17.12
N LEU A 17 -4.36 0.64 17.31
CA LEU A 17 -3.42 0.41 16.20
C LEU A 17 -3.53 -1.01 15.59
N GLU A 18 -4.31 -1.91 16.20
CA GLU A 18 -4.54 -3.24 15.62
C GLU A 18 -5.48 -3.21 14.40
N HIS A 19 -6.25 -2.13 14.21
CA HIS A 19 -7.18 -1.97 13.09
C HIS A 19 -6.52 -1.53 11.76
N LEU A 20 -5.22 -1.20 11.75
CA LEU A 20 -4.44 -0.98 10.51
C LEU A 20 -3.64 -2.21 10.06
N LYS A 21 -4.01 -3.41 10.52
CA LYS A 21 -3.56 -4.64 9.83
C LYS A 21 -4.30 -4.74 8.51
N PHE A 22 -3.78 -4.06 7.49
CA PHE A 22 -4.15 -4.28 6.09
C PHE A 22 -3.74 -5.71 5.72
N ASP A 23 -4.57 -6.69 6.09
CA ASP A 23 -4.46 -8.07 5.62
C ASP A 23 -5.02 -8.12 4.21
N VAL A 24 -4.31 -7.43 3.31
CA VAL A 24 -4.65 -7.32 1.90
C VAL A 24 -3.80 -8.33 1.15
N THR A 25 -4.43 -9.07 0.25
CA THR A 25 -3.74 -10.02 -0.62
C THR A 25 -3.09 -9.27 -1.77
N CYS A 26 -2.01 -9.83 -2.30
CA CYS A 26 -1.38 -9.33 -3.51
C CYS A 26 -2.36 -9.42 -4.69
N ASP A 27 -2.53 -8.33 -5.40
CA ASP A 27 -3.37 -8.24 -6.60
C ASP A 27 -2.68 -8.85 -7.83
N TYR A 28 -1.39 -9.19 -7.75
CA TYR A 28 -0.67 -9.82 -8.85
C TYR A 28 -1.32 -11.16 -9.19
N ARG A 29 -1.47 -11.43 -10.48
CA ARG A 29 -2.24 -12.56 -11.00
C ARG A 29 -1.80 -13.89 -10.36
N ASP A 30 -2.78 -14.64 -9.86
CA ASP A 30 -2.60 -15.94 -9.20
C ASP A 30 -1.68 -15.89 -7.96
N CYS A 31 -1.50 -14.71 -7.36
CA CYS A 31 -0.76 -14.55 -6.11
C CYS A 31 -1.72 -14.52 -4.91
N GLU A 32 -1.50 -15.42 -3.96
CA GLU A 32 -2.20 -15.42 -2.67
C GLU A 32 -1.30 -14.86 -1.54
N GLY A 33 -0.20 -14.20 -1.91
CA GLY A 33 0.76 -13.63 -0.97
C GLY A 33 0.18 -12.42 -0.24
N LYS A 34 0.66 -12.16 0.98
CA LYS A 34 0.32 -10.95 1.73
C LYS A 34 0.93 -9.72 1.06
N ALA A 35 0.12 -8.70 0.82
CA ALA A 35 0.58 -7.43 0.31
C ALA A 35 1.35 -6.65 1.39
N THR A 36 2.43 -6.02 0.96
CA THR A 36 3.33 -5.20 1.78
C THR A 36 3.57 -3.84 1.15
N HIS A 37 3.25 -3.68 -0.13
CA HIS A 37 3.44 -2.46 -0.90
C HIS A 37 2.21 -2.13 -1.74
N ARG A 38 2.13 -0.88 -2.16
CA ARG A 38 1.29 -0.41 -3.25
C ARG A 38 2.14 -0.07 -4.47
N LEU A 39 1.79 -0.63 -5.60
CA LEU A 39 2.30 -0.23 -6.91
C LEU A 39 1.33 0.83 -7.45
N ILE A 40 1.85 1.99 -7.81
CA ILE A 40 1.06 3.16 -8.18
C ILE A 40 1.17 3.37 -9.68
N CYS A 41 0.02 3.30 -10.31
CA CYS A 41 -0.18 3.56 -11.71
C CYS A 41 -0.09 5.07 -11.99
N PRO A 42 0.46 5.52 -13.14
CA PRO A 42 0.53 6.94 -13.51
C PRO A 42 -0.83 7.66 -13.58
N CYS A 43 -1.94 6.93 -13.67
CA CYS A 43 -3.29 7.50 -13.60
C CYS A 43 -3.75 7.79 -12.16
N GLY A 44 -2.95 7.46 -11.15
CA GLY A 44 -3.25 7.65 -9.72
C GLY A 44 -3.90 6.45 -9.04
N GLN A 45 -4.23 5.39 -9.78
CA GLN A 45 -4.71 4.11 -9.22
C GLN A 45 -3.56 3.29 -8.66
N PHE A 46 -3.84 2.32 -7.79
CA PHE A 46 -2.82 1.47 -7.22
C PHE A 46 -3.27 0.02 -7.06
N GLU A 47 -2.31 -0.89 -7.03
CA GLU A 47 -2.52 -2.31 -6.71
C GLU A 47 -1.62 -2.74 -5.57
N PHE A 48 -2.11 -3.70 -4.80
CA PHE A 48 -1.41 -4.24 -3.66
C PHE A 48 -0.42 -5.32 -4.14
N MET A 49 0.85 -5.15 -3.79
CA MET A 49 1.93 -6.07 -4.16
C MET A 49 2.54 -6.68 -2.90
N CYS A 50 2.91 -7.96 -2.96
CA CYS A 50 3.78 -8.58 -1.97
C CYS A 50 5.25 -8.17 -2.22
N ASP A 51 6.14 -8.51 -1.29
CA ASP A 51 7.57 -8.19 -1.40
C ASP A 51 8.20 -8.75 -2.66
N GLN A 52 7.86 -10.00 -3.02
CA GLN A 52 8.40 -10.66 -4.22
C GLN A 52 8.03 -9.87 -5.49
N HIS A 53 6.75 -9.57 -5.69
CA HIS A 53 6.31 -8.85 -6.88
C HIS A 53 6.75 -7.38 -6.88
N THR A 54 6.99 -6.79 -5.71
CA THR A 54 7.60 -5.45 -5.61
C THR A 54 9.07 -5.48 -6.06
N LEU A 55 9.82 -6.52 -5.68
CA LEU A 55 11.19 -6.72 -6.14
C LEU A 55 11.25 -6.97 -7.65
N ASP A 56 10.32 -7.76 -8.18
CA ASP A 56 10.21 -8.01 -9.61
C ASP A 56 9.88 -6.70 -10.36
N ALA A 57 8.93 -5.91 -9.84
CA ALA A 57 8.58 -4.59 -10.38
C ALA A 57 9.75 -3.60 -10.34
N ARG A 58 10.58 -3.67 -9.30
CA ARG A 58 11.76 -2.82 -9.14
C ARG A 58 12.90 -3.23 -10.06
N SER A 59 13.01 -4.53 -10.34
CA SER A 59 14.07 -5.11 -11.17
C SER A 59 13.64 -5.25 -12.64
N ALA A 60 12.40 -4.88 -12.96
CA ALA A 60 11.85 -4.97 -14.30
C ALA A 60 12.67 -4.13 -15.29
N PRO A 61 13.11 -4.70 -16.42
CA PRO A 61 13.77 -3.93 -17.47
C PRO A 61 12.77 -2.96 -18.12
N ARG A 62 13.28 -1.86 -18.68
CA ARG A 62 12.48 -0.94 -19.49
C ARG A 62 11.80 -1.70 -20.64
N GLY A 63 10.50 -1.47 -20.83
CA GLY A 63 9.66 -2.21 -21.77
C GLY A 63 8.98 -3.43 -21.18
N SER A 64 9.14 -3.71 -19.88
CA SER A 64 8.31 -4.69 -19.15
C SER A 64 7.03 -4.05 -18.67
N TRP A 65 5.89 -4.63 -19.05
CA TRP A 65 4.57 -4.07 -18.75
C TRP A 65 3.87 -4.87 -17.67
N ILE A 66 3.15 -4.18 -16.79
CA ILE A 66 2.16 -4.75 -15.90
C ILE A 66 0.77 -4.31 -16.36
N VAL A 67 -0.20 -5.20 -16.22
CA VAL A 67 -1.62 -4.86 -16.32
C VAL A 67 -2.09 -4.70 -14.89
N PHE A 68 -2.47 -3.48 -14.54
CA PHE A 68 -3.38 -3.31 -13.42
C PHE A 68 -4.73 -3.79 -13.92
N ASP A 69 -5.34 -4.77 -13.26
CA ASP A 69 -6.63 -5.36 -13.62
C ASP A 69 -7.69 -5.19 -12.52
N LYS A 70 -7.27 -4.81 -11.30
CA LYS A 70 -8.16 -4.54 -10.16
C LYS A 70 -8.54 -3.07 -10.04
N SER A 71 -7.58 -2.16 -10.23
CA SER A 71 -7.76 -0.73 -9.94
C SER A 71 -7.87 0.15 -11.19
N CYS A 72 -7.23 -0.25 -12.28
CA CYS A 72 -7.47 0.27 -13.62
C CYS A 72 -7.35 -0.88 -14.64
N THR A 73 -7.39 -0.61 -15.95
CA THR A 73 -7.37 -1.67 -16.99
C THR A 73 -6.32 -1.41 -18.09
N HIS A 74 -5.37 -0.52 -17.83
CA HIS A 74 -4.34 -0.17 -18.82
C HIS A 74 -3.01 -0.87 -18.53
N ARG A 75 -2.29 -1.15 -19.61
CA ARG A 75 -0.92 -1.63 -19.56
C ARG A 75 0.00 -0.45 -19.30
N VAL A 76 0.86 -0.60 -18.31
CA VAL A 76 1.84 0.42 -17.94
C VAL A 76 3.21 -0.22 -17.82
N ASP A 77 4.25 0.49 -18.24
CA ASP A 77 5.62 0.06 -18.00
C ASP A 77 5.84 0.01 -16.49
N MET A 78 6.26 -1.15 -15.96
CA MET A 78 6.55 -1.32 -14.53
C MET A 78 7.61 -0.32 -14.04
N PHE A 79 8.48 0.13 -14.94
CA PHE A 79 9.48 1.15 -14.67
C PHE A 79 8.84 2.50 -14.29
N ASP A 80 7.74 2.87 -14.94
CA ASP A 80 7.06 4.16 -14.75
C ASP A 80 6.11 4.17 -13.52
N CYS A 81 5.91 3.02 -12.89
CA CYS A 81 5.04 2.89 -11.72
C CYS A 81 5.73 3.36 -10.43
N GLY A 82 5.04 4.17 -9.63
CA GLY A 82 5.44 4.51 -8.26
C GLY A 82 5.35 3.29 -7.34
N LYS A 83 6.16 3.23 -6.29
CA LYS A 83 6.24 2.08 -5.36
C LYS A 83 6.31 2.62 -3.94
N GLU A 84 5.33 2.29 -3.10
CA GLU A 84 5.28 2.76 -1.72
C GLU A 84 4.94 1.59 -0.78
N PRO A 85 5.56 1.49 0.41
CA PRO A 85 5.16 0.52 1.43
C PRO A 85 3.76 0.86 1.98
N LEU A 86 3.04 -0.16 2.45
CA LEU A 86 1.74 0.01 3.13
C LEU A 86 1.86 0.63 4.52
#